data_AF-A0A9W4JYY4-F1
#
_entry.id   AF-A0A9W4JYY4-F1
#
_cell.length_a   1.000
_cell.length_b   1.000
_cell.length_c   1.000
_cell.angle_alpha   90.00
_cell.angle_beta   90.00
_cell.angle_gamma   90.00
#
_symmetry.space_group_name_H-M   'P 1'
#
loop_
_entity.id
_entity.type
_entity.pdbx_description
1 polymer ?
#
loop_
_entity_poly.entity_id
_entity_poly.type
_entity_poly.pdbx_seq_one_letter_code
_entity_poly.pdbx_strand_id
1 'polypeptide(L)'
;MKRSSSGLQEPRGLNVAPQLEMSVSHPSFTPLYRYYAMIFIDNEGHLQVEESQSVRDRGSSLFTPEVRQNFLEILGDPMYCRRSTQPTYRPLKCLKSNHPLRSASSWHLTDHDSDSEVFNDSASIVSLKIGDTAKIMAYYERAYSDFQQLNCRMIAKEFVRAIEPMKQVRRPYIGKAPEGFPSGIKKNPEATKPEWWPPGVMHKEPDHMRKEYRLKMLIHITCKLRSYGITSDKLKQVARDTERKLPDPKRAEVIYEILRVRKMQEQFERGEVGKYSILTVSALRLTKTS
;
A
#
# COMPACT_ATOMS: atom_id res chain seq x y z
N MET A 1 -61.22 -54.83 43.78
CA MET A 1 -61.04 -55.83 42.70
C MET A 1 -59.98 -55.30 41.73
N LYS A 2 -58.93 -56.12 41.45
CA LYS A 2 -58.18 -56.30 40.17
C LYS A 2 -57.58 -55.04 39.50
N ARG A 3 -56.34 -54.91 39.01
CA ARG A 3 -55.10 -55.72 38.73
C ARG A 3 -53.98 -54.66 38.44
N SER A 4 -52.71 -54.82 38.88
CA SER A 4 -51.52 -55.30 38.10
C SER A 4 -51.39 -54.65 36.69
N SER A 5 -50.25 -54.17 36.15
CA SER A 5 -48.81 -54.49 36.34
C SER A 5 -47.95 -53.64 35.38
N SER A 6 -46.65 -53.49 35.71
CA SER A 6 -45.46 -53.25 34.84
C SER A 6 -45.40 -51.93 34.05
N GLY A 7 -44.31 -51.17 33.99
CA GLY A 7 -42.89 -51.42 34.21
C GLY A 7 -42.13 -50.83 33.01
N LEU A 8 -41.10 -49.99 33.21
CA LEU A 8 -39.95 -49.75 32.30
C LEU A 8 -39.13 -48.51 32.73
N GLN A 9 -37.87 -48.77 33.08
CA GLN A 9 -36.64 -48.07 32.67
C GLN A 9 -36.36 -46.58 33.05
N GLU A 10 -35.32 -46.40 33.88
CA GLU A 10 -34.44 -45.21 33.97
C GLU A 10 -33.71 -44.97 32.61
N PRO A 11 -33.16 -43.76 32.27
CA PRO A 11 -32.25 -43.03 33.17
C PRO A 11 -32.26 -41.48 33.14
N ARG A 12 -31.83 -40.94 34.29
CA ARG A 12 -30.99 -39.76 34.54
C ARG A 12 -30.75 -38.76 33.39
N GLY A 13 -31.18 -37.52 33.63
CA GLY A 13 -30.71 -36.35 32.91
C GLY A 13 -30.81 -35.09 33.75
N LEU A 14 -29.64 -34.50 34.05
CA LEU A 14 -29.37 -33.06 34.21
C LEU A 14 -30.05 -32.32 35.38
N ASN A 15 -29.24 -31.89 36.35
CA ASN A 15 -29.05 -30.47 36.67
C ASN A 15 -28.10 -30.31 37.87
N VAL A 16 -26.83 -30.05 37.58
CA VAL A 16 -25.95 -29.31 38.49
C VAL A 16 -25.46 -28.12 37.69
N ALA A 17 -25.94 -26.94 38.05
CA ALA A 17 -25.39 -25.68 37.60
C ALA A 17 -24.05 -25.44 38.30
N PRO A 18 -23.05 -24.93 37.59
CA PRO A 18 -22.07 -24.04 38.18
C PRO A 18 -22.17 -22.65 37.52
N GLN A 19 -22.49 -21.72 38.39
CA GLN A 19 -22.12 -20.30 38.45
C GLN A 19 -21.38 -19.72 37.23
N LEU A 20 -22.01 -18.72 36.60
CA LEU A 20 -21.38 -17.80 35.68
C LEU A 20 -20.23 -17.07 36.39
N GLU A 21 -19.00 -17.44 36.07
CA GLU A 21 -17.88 -16.51 36.15
C GLU A 21 -18.09 -15.42 35.10
N MET A 22 -18.21 -14.18 35.56
CA MET A 22 -18.17 -13.00 34.71
C MET A 22 -16.78 -12.90 34.07
N SER A 23 -16.68 -13.35 32.83
CA SER A 23 -15.53 -13.08 31.98
C SER A 23 -15.52 -11.57 31.70
N VAL A 24 -14.48 -10.91 32.19
CA VAL A 24 -14.16 -9.51 31.89
C VAL A 24 -14.09 -9.37 30.37
N SER A 25 -15.02 -8.60 29.82
CA SER A 25 -15.10 -8.30 28.39
C SER A 25 -13.89 -7.48 27.97
N HIS A 26 -12.89 -8.13 27.39
CA HIS A 26 -11.87 -7.44 26.60
C HIS A 26 -12.52 -6.91 25.32
N PRO A 27 -12.30 -5.63 24.93
CA PRO A 27 -12.79 -5.12 23.66
C PRO A 27 -12.15 -5.96 22.54
N SER A 28 -12.98 -6.70 21.82
CA SER A 28 -12.57 -7.66 20.81
C SER A 28 -11.92 -6.97 19.61
N PHE A 29 -10.59 -6.80 19.65
CA PHE A 29 -9.80 -6.78 18.43
C PHE A 29 -9.58 -8.23 18.00
N THR A 30 -10.65 -8.91 17.58
CA THR A 30 -10.51 -10.20 16.91
C THR A 30 -10.28 -9.92 15.44
N PRO A 31 -9.05 -10.09 14.92
CA PRO A 31 -8.81 -9.98 13.49
C PRO A 31 -9.71 -10.97 12.75
N LEU A 32 -10.44 -10.51 11.72
CA LEU A 32 -11.33 -11.32 10.87
C LEU A 32 -10.58 -12.35 9.98
N TYR A 33 -9.34 -12.65 10.31
CA TYR A 33 -8.46 -13.54 9.56
C TYR A 33 -8.42 -14.91 10.20
N ARG A 34 -8.51 -15.97 9.38
CA ARG A 34 -8.47 -17.36 9.85
C ARG A 34 -7.11 -17.77 10.44
N TYR A 35 -6.03 -17.10 10.02
CA TYR A 35 -4.67 -17.34 10.48
C TYR A 35 -4.07 -16.01 10.93
N TYR A 36 -3.77 -15.87 12.21
CA TYR A 36 -3.14 -14.66 12.75
C TYR A 36 -2.32 -14.99 14.00
N ALA A 37 -1.35 -14.12 14.28
CA ALA A 37 -0.55 -14.09 15.49
C ALA A 37 -0.17 -12.63 15.77
N MET A 38 -0.34 -12.18 17.01
CA MET A 38 -0.13 -10.80 17.45
C MET A 38 0.67 -10.78 18.75
N ILE A 39 1.60 -9.85 18.85
CA ILE A 39 2.33 -9.50 20.07
C ILE A 39 2.19 -8.00 20.27
N PHE A 40 1.78 -7.57 21.46
CA PHE A 40 1.48 -6.16 21.74
C PHE A 40 1.70 -5.84 23.22
N ILE A 41 1.80 -4.55 23.54
CA ILE A 41 1.79 -4.06 24.92
C ILE A 41 0.37 -3.55 25.20
N ASP A 42 -0.25 -4.02 26.26
CA ASP A 42 -1.56 -3.54 26.68
C ASP A 42 -1.47 -2.16 27.35
N ASN A 43 -2.62 -1.58 27.70
CA ASN A 43 -2.66 -0.25 28.32
C ASN A 43 -2.00 -0.21 29.71
N GLU A 44 -1.71 -1.37 30.30
CA GLU A 44 -1.07 -1.53 31.61
C GLU A 44 0.45 -1.74 31.48
N GLY A 45 0.97 -1.81 30.26
CA GLY A 45 2.41 -2.01 30.00
C GLY A 45 2.82 -3.47 29.95
N HIS A 46 1.88 -4.42 30.01
CA HIS A 46 2.19 -5.84 29.98
C HIS A 46 2.24 -6.37 28.55
N LEU A 47 3.19 -7.27 28.31
CA LEU A 47 3.32 -7.98 27.05
C LEU A 47 2.20 -8.99 26.88
N GLN A 48 1.37 -8.80 25.86
CA GLN A 48 0.30 -9.70 25.47
C GLN A 48 0.62 -10.37 24.14
N VAL A 49 0.15 -11.60 24.03
CA VAL A 49 0.33 -12.44 22.85
C VAL A 49 -0.99 -13.12 22.51
N GLU A 50 -1.44 -12.99 21.26
CA GLU A 50 -2.65 -13.61 20.74
C GLU A 50 -2.33 -14.43 19.49
N GLU A 51 -2.78 -15.69 19.43
CA GLU A 51 -2.56 -16.59 18.29
C GLU A 51 -3.88 -17.25 17.92
N SER A 52 -4.16 -17.38 16.63
CA SER A 52 -5.37 -18.05 16.16
C SER A 52 -5.34 -19.54 16.50
N GLN A 53 -6.51 -20.14 16.70
CA GLN A 53 -6.63 -21.57 17.04
C GLN A 53 -5.89 -22.45 16.01
N SER A 54 -6.00 -22.12 14.72
CA SER A 54 -5.33 -22.84 13.64
C SER A 54 -3.79 -22.72 13.65
N VAL A 55 -3.23 -21.69 14.31
CA VAL A 55 -1.79 -21.55 14.52
C VAL A 55 -1.35 -22.40 15.71
N ARG A 56 -2.13 -22.40 16.80
CA ARG A 56 -1.87 -23.21 18.01
C ARG A 56 -1.91 -24.72 17.71
N ASP A 57 -2.82 -25.15 16.85
CA ASP A 57 -3.00 -26.57 16.49
C ASP A 57 -1.79 -27.16 15.72
N ARG A 58 -0.88 -26.31 15.19
CA ARG A 58 0.36 -26.74 14.50
C ARG A 58 1.56 -26.96 15.43
N GLY A 59 1.40 -26.82 16.75
CA GLY A 59 2.30 -27.42 17.73
C GLY A 59 3.54 -26.62 18.14
N SER A 60 3.62 -25.32 17.83
CA SER A 60 4.57 -24.42 18.50
C SER A 60 4.00 -23.01 18.54
N SER A 61 4.01 -22.37 19.72
CA SER A 61 3.68 -20.94 19.80
C SER A 61 4.74 -20.18 19.00
N LEU A 62 4.29 -19.32 18.10
CA LEU A 62 5.17 -18.47 17.28
C LEU A 62 5.92 -17.46 18.15
N PHE A 63 5.41 -17.17 19.34
CA PHE A 63 6.03 -16.26 20.30
C PHE A 63 6.71 -17.04 21.42
N THR A 64 7.88 -17.59 21.11
CA THR A 64 8.74 -18.23 22.10
C THR A 64 9.18 -17.23 23.18
N PRO A 65 9.60 -17.70 24.37
CA PRO A 65 10.12 -16.82 25.42
C PRO A 65 11.24 -15.90 24.92
N GLU A 66 12.09 -16.37 24.01
CA GLU A 66 13.17 -15.59 23.40
C GLU A 66 12.63 -14.46 22.52
N VAL A 67 11.59 -14.73 21.72
CA VAL A 67 10.94 -13.71 20.86
C VAL A 67 10.26 -12.64 21.72
N ARG A 68 9.62 -13.05 22.82
CA ARG A 68 8.99 -12.14 23.78
C ARG A 68 10.02 -11.25 24.46
N GLN A 69 11.14 -11.83 24.89
CA GLN A 69 12.23 -11.10 25.53
C GLN A 69 12.89 -10.11 24.57
N ASN A 70 13.18 -10.52 23.33
CA ASN A 70 13.76 -9.64 22.31
C ASN A 70 12.80 -8.48 21.97
N PHE A 71 11.50 -8.74 21.91
CA PHE A 71 10.49 -7.69 21.71
C PHE A 71 10.49 -6.65 22.85
N LEU A 72 10.61 -7.11 24.11
CA LEU A 72 10.72 -6.22 25.26
C LEU A 72 12.05 -5.45 25.30
N GLU A 73 13.15 -6.09 24.91
CA GLU A 73 14.47 -5.45 24.82
C GLU A 73 14.49 -4.31 23.78
N ILE A 74 13.89 -4.54 22.61
CA ILE A 74 13.74 -3.52 21.57
C ILE A 74 12.91 -2.32 22.05
N LEU A 75 11.89 -2.56 22.89
CA LEU A 75 11.01 -1.50 23.40
C LEU A 75 11.55 -0.82 24.67
N GLY A 76 12.41 -1.51 25.42
CA GLY A 76 12.99 -1.05 26.69
C GLY A 76 14.33 -0.34 26.57
N ASP A 77 15.02 -0.40 25.43
CA ASP A 77 16.32 0.25 25.25
C ASP A 77 16.21 1.68 24.68
N PRO A 78 16.58 2.74 25.43
CA PRO A 78 16.65 4.11 24.90
C PRO A 78 17.82 4.32 23.92
N MET A 79 18.68 3.32 23.69
CA MET A 79 19.97 3.46 22.97
C MET A 79 19.98 3.02 21.50
N TYR A 80 18.85 2.77 20.84
CA TYR A 80 18.85 2.54 19.38
C TYR A 80 19.17 3.78 18.52
N CYS A 81 19.64 4.89 19.12
CA CYS A 81 20.28 5.99 18.40
C CYS A 81 21.83 6.06 18.51
N ARG A 82 22.54 5.08 19.09
CA ARG A 82 24.01 5.12 19.01
C ARG A 82 24.72 3.76 19.07
N ARG A 83 25.38 3.46 17.95
CA ARG A 83 26.57 2.60 17.72
C ARG A 83 26.29 1.28 17.00
N SER A 84 26.75 1.29 15.75
CA SER A 84 27.21 0.12 15.00
C SER A 84 28.24 -0.66 15.81
N THR A 85 27.91 -1.91 16.12
CA THR A 85 28.86 -3.02 16.22
C THR A 85 28.15 -4.27 15.71
N GLN A 86 28.69 -4.85 14.63
CA GLN A 86 28.15 -6.01 13.94
C GLN A 86 28.13 -7.28 14.81
N PRO A 87 27.17 -8.19 14.57
CA PRO A 87 27.38 -9.62 14.68
C PRO A 87 27.79 -10.20 13.32
N THR A 88 28.95 -10.84 13.29
CA THR A 88 29.53 -11.54 12.15
C THR A 88 28.71 -12.75 11.71
N TYR A 89 28.22 -12.74 10.47
CA TYR A 89 27.94 -13.96 9.70
C TYR A 89 28.84 -13.96 8.46
N ARG A 90 29.67 -15.01 8.33
CA ARG A 90 30.63 -15.18 7.23
C ARG A 90 29.91 -15.48 5.91
N PRO A 91 30.14 -14.75 4.81
CA PRO A 91 29.68 -15.15 3.48
C PRO A 91 30.65 -16.14 2.82
N LEU A 92 30.10 -17.19 2.22
CA LEU A 92 30.79 -18.13 1.35
C LEU A 92 31.33 -17.41 0.10
N LYS A 93 32.59 -17.70 -0.27
CA LYS A 93 33.32 -17.09 -1.38
C LYS A 93 32.78 -17.60 -2.73
N CYS A 94 32.39 -16.70 -3.63
CA CYS A 94 32.17 -17.00 -5.05
C CYS A 94 33.47 -16.73 -5.83
N LEU A 95 33.91 -17.71 -6.64
CA LEU A 95 35.10 -17.61 -7.48
C LEU A 95 34.89 -16.60 -8.63
N LYS A 96 35.89 -15.72 -8.80
CA LYS A 96 36.02 -14.80 -9.94
C LYS A 96 36.58 -15.54 -11.16
N SER A 97 36.04 -15.22 -12.34
CA SER A 97 36.68 -15.50 -13.64
C SER A 97 36.71 -14.20 -14.45
N ASN A 98 37.88 -13.89 -15.01
CA ASN A 98 38.23 -12.63 -15.66
C ASN A 98 38.04 -12.69 -17.20
N HIS A 99 37.66 -11.53 -17.75
CA HIS A 99 37.58 -11.03 -19.15
C HIS A 99 38.75 -11.38 -20.12
N PRO A 100 38.63 -11.22 -21.48
CA PRO A 100 38.74 -9.90 -22.20
C PRO A 100 37.91 -9.73 -23.53
N LEU A 101 37.18 -8.61 -23.71
CA LEU A 101 37.45 -7.37 -24.50
C LEU A 101 37.23 -7.41 -26.03
N ARG A 102 36.35 -6.53 -26.56
CA ARG A 102 36.64 -5.73 -27.79
C ARG A 102 35.73 -4.47 -27.98
N SER A 103 36.39 -3.32 -27.90
CA SER A 103 36.22 -1.97 -28.52
C SER A 103 35.00 -1.61 -29.39
N ALA A 104 34.31 -0.49 -29.10
CA ALA A 104 34.46 0.84 -29.77
C ALA A 104 33.26 1.79 -29.56
N SER A 105 33.57 3.01 -29.07
CA SER A 105 32.84 4.29 -28.99
C SER A 105 31.42 4.50 -29.54
N SER A 106 30.53 5.11 -28.74
CA SER A 106 29.78 6.35 -29.09
C SER A 106 28.99 6.87 -27.89
N TRP A 107 28.97 8.18 -27.71
CA TRP A 107 28.44 8.89 -26.54
C TRP A 107 26.92 8.73 -26.37
N HIS A 108 26.50 8.03 -25.31
CA HIS A 108 25.10 8.02 -24.86
C HIS A 108 25.08 8.14 -23.33
N LEU A 109 24.71 9.32 -22.83
CA LEU A 109 24.38 9.53 -21.42
C LEU A 109 23.05 8.82 -21.14
N THR A 110 23.12 7.53 -20.82
CA THR A 110 22.02 6.77 -20.23
C THR A 110 22.01 7.02 -18.73
N ASP A 111 21.01 7.75 -18.26
CA ASP A 111 20.66 7.79 -16.84
C ASP A 111 20.23 6.37 -16.44
N HIS A 112 21.08 5.71 -15.66
CA HIS A 112 21.00 4.29 -15.35
C HIS A 112 19.95 4.06 -14.24
N ASP A 113 18.70 3.85 -14.65
CA ASP A 113 17.53 3.55 -13.80
C ASP A 113 17.59 2.10 -13.23
N SER A 114 18.71 1.70 -12.61
CA SER A 114 18.79 0.46 -11.82
C SER A 114 18.34 0.73 -10.39
N ASP A 115 17.04 0.70 -10.21
CA ASP A 115 16.42 0.63 -8.88
C ASP A 115 16.43 -0.84 -8.41
N SER A 116 17.62 -1.36 -8.08
CA SER A 116 17.78 -2.67 -7.42
C SER A 116 17.77 -2.48 -5.91
N GLU A 117 16.66 -1.94 -5.40
CA GLU A 117 16.41 -1.86 -3.96
C GLU A 117 15.89 -3.21 -3.46
N VAL A 118 16.63 -3.83 -2.56
CA VAL A 118 16.29 -5.10 -1.91
C VAL A 118 15.09 -4.85 -0.99
N PHE A 119 13.90 -5.29 -1.42
CA PHE A 119 12.67 -5.17 -0.64
C PHE A 119 12.74 -6.05 0.62
N ASN A 120 12.77 -5.40 1.79
CA ASN A 120 12.54 -6.06 3.07
C ASN A 120 11.01 -6.30 3.23
N ASP A 121 10.58 -7.55 3.12
CA ASP A 121 9.18 -7.98 2.93
C ASP A 121 8.38 -8.11 4.24
N SER A 122 8.81 -7.47 5.33
CA SER A 122 8.01 -7.36 6.55
C SER A 122 7.24 -6.04 6.55
N ALA A 123 6.17 -5.97 5.78
CA ALA A 123 5.28 -4.81 5.77
C ALA A 123 4.59 -4.68 7.14
N SER A 124 5.20 -3.92 8.05
CA SER A 124 4.49 -3.43 9.22
C SER A 124 3.28 -2.61 8.77
N ILE A 125 2.25 -2.55 9.59
CA ILE A 125 0.96 -1.94 9.28
C ILE A 125 0.76 -0.72 10.17
N VAL A 126 0.27 0.40 9.63
CA VAL A 126 0.03 1.65 10.37
C VAL A 126 -1.40 2.15 10.18
N SER A 127 -1.95 2.74 11.23
CA SER A 127 -3.27 3.36 11.25
C SER A 127 -3.23 4.80 10.76
N LEU A 128 -4.03 5.13 9.73
CA LEU A 128 -4.20 6.46 9.16
C LEU A 128 -5.61 6.99 9.43
N LYS A 129 -5.73 8.17 10.05
CA LYS A 129 -7.03 8.82 10.31
C LYS A 129 -7.48 9.60 9.08
N ILE A 130 -8.73 9.41 8.63
CA ILE A 130 -9.19 10.03 7.39
C ILE A 130 -9.38 11.56 7.49
N GLY A 131 -9.61 12.09 8.70
CA GLY A 131 -9.69 13.53 8.92
C GLY A 131 -8.32 14.24 8.85
N ASP A 132 -7.21 13.50 8.96
CA ASP A 132 -5.86 14.06 8.93
C ASP A 132 -5.39 14.26 7.48
N THR A 133 -5.91 15.32 6.85
CA THR A 133 -5.68 15.61 5.44
C THR A 133 -4.17 15.76 5.12
N ALA A 134 -3.39 16.31 6.04
CA ALA A 134 -1.95 16.46 5.86
C ALA A 134 -1.24 15.10 5.81
N LYS A 135 -1.56 14.18 6.73
CA LYS A 135 -1.01 12.82 6.70
C LYS A 135 -1.45 12.02 5.48
N ILE A 136 -2.70 12.19 5.03
CA ILE A 136 -3.18 11.54 3.79
C ILE A 136 -2.40 12.05 2.58
N MET A 137 -2.17 13.36 2.47
CA MET A 137 -1.40 13.92 1.36
C MET A 137 0.05 13.42 1.39
N ALA A 138 0.69 13.40 2.56
CA ALA A 138 2.03 12.83 2.73
C ALA A 138 2.08 11.33 2.37
N TYR A 139 1.05 10.57 2.75
CA TYR A 139 0.90 9.18 2.34
C TYR A 139 0.85 9.04 0.82
N TYR A 140 0.06 9.85 0.11
CA TYR A 140 -0.01 9.75 -1.35
C TYR A 140 1.34 10.05 -2.01
N GLU A 141 2.03 11.10 -1.57
CA GLU A 141 3.36 11.44 -2.07
C GLU A 141 4.33 10.27 -1.89
N ARG A 142 4.34 9.67 -0.71
CA ARG A 142 5.22 8.55 -0.40
C ARG A 142 4.83 7.28 -1.16
N ALA A 143 3.56 6.89 -1.12
CA ALA A 143 3.06 5.69 -1.79
C ALA A 143 3.31 5.73 -3.31
N TYR A 144 3.14 6.89 -3.96
CA TYR A 144 3.50 7.03 -5.37
C TYR A 144 5.01 7.10 -5.60
N SER A 145 5.80 7.65 -4.68
CA SER A 145 7.26 7.62 -4.78
C SER A 145 7.81 6.19 -4.73
N ASP A 146 7.23 5.35 -3.88
CA ASP A 146 7.57 3.94 -3.69
C ASP A 146 6.98 3.05 -4.79
N PHE A 147 5.91 3.53 -5.45
CA PHE A 147 5.42 2.90 -6.66
C PHE A 147 6.46 3.12 -7.77
N GLN A 148 7.13 2.02 -8.14
CA GLN A 148 8.26 2.05 -9.08
C GLN A 148 8.02 2.94 -10.31
N GLN A 149 9.09 3.57 -10.77
CA GLN A 149 8.99 4.58 -11.82
C GLN A 149 8.40 4.04 -13.12
N LEU A 150 8.75 2.82 -13.51
CA LEU A 150 8.16 2.16 -14.69
C LEU A 150 6.65 1.97 -14.53
N ASN A 151 6.20 1.56 -13.34
CA ASN A 151 4.77 1.37 -13.07
C ASN A 151 4.03 2.72 -13.00
N CYS A 152 4.64 3.73 -12.38
CA CYS A 152 4.12 5.10 -12.41
C CYS A 152 3.93 5.60 -13.85
N ARG A 153 4.90 5.36 -14.74
CA ARG A 153 4.83 5.74 -16.17
C ARG A 153 3.63 5.07 -16.84
N MET A 154 3.51 3.75 -16.70
CA MET A 154 2.43 2.95 -17.31
C MET A 154 1.05 3.36 -16.80
N ILE A 155 0.85 3.42 -15.49
CA ILE A 155 -0.46 3.78 -14.90
C ILE A 155 -0.85 5.21 -15.23
N ALA A 156 0.11 6.16 -15.17
CA ALA A 156 -0.14 7.54 -15.54
C ALA A 156 -0.65 7.66 -17.00
N LYS A 157 -0.03 6.93 -17.93
CA LYS A 157 -0.42 6.91 -19.34
C LYS A 157 -1.85 6.39 -19.53
N GLU A 158 -2.20 5.32 -18.83
CA GLU A 158 -3.51 4.70 -18.91
C GLU A 158 -4.60 5.57 -18.25
N PHE A 159 -4.29 6.24 -17.14
CA PHE A 159 -5.19 7.22 -16.54
C PHE A 159 -5.45 8.42 -17.46
N VAL A 160 -4.41 8.99 -18.08
CA VAL A 160 -4.59 10.08 -19.06
C VAL A 160 -5.44 9.62 -20.25
N ARG A 161 -5.24 8.39 -20.73
CA ARG A 161 -6.05 7.81 -21.81
C ARG A 161 -7.51 7.63 -21.39
N ALA A 162 -7.78 7.25 -20.14
CA ALA A 162 -9.15 7.10 -19.64
C ALA A 162 -9.86 8.46 -19.47
N ILE A 163 -9.13 9.51 -19.07
CA ILE A 163 -9.64 10.88 -18.92
C ILE A 163 -9.87 11.51 -20.30
N GLU A 164 -8.95 11.30 -21.24
CA GLU A 164 -8.97 11.88 -22.57
C GLU A 164 -8.69 10.80 -23.65
N PRO A 165 -9.70 10.00 -24.04
CA PRO A 165 -9.52 8.89 -25.00
C PRO A 165 -8.96 9.32 -26.37
N MET A 166 -9.21 10.56 -26.79
CA MET A 166 -8.69 11.14 -28.04
C MET A 166 -7.54 12.12 -27.80
N LYS A 167 -6.71 11.86 -26.78
CA LYS A 167 -5.62 12.76 -26.33
C LYS A 167 -4.76 13.29 -27.47
N GLN A 168 -4.34 12.42 -28.38
CA GLN A 168 -3.42 12.78 -29.47
C GLN A 168 -4.06 13.70 -30.52
N VAL A 169 -5.38 13.61 -30.75
CA VAL A 169 -6.09 14.43 -31.75
C VAL A 169 -6.57 15.74 -31.12
N ARG A 170 -7.17 15.66 -29.94
CA ARG A 170 -7.80 16.82 -29.28
C ARG A 170 -6.81 17.72 -28.58
N ARG A 171 -5.81 17.13 -27.93
CA ARG A 171 -4.88 17.82 -27.02
C ARG A 171 -3.44 17.28 -27.19
N PRO A 172 -2.83 17.36 -28.39
CA PRO A 172 -1.50 16.78 -28.65
C PRO A 172 -0.42 17.40 -27.77
N TYR A 173 0.54 16.59 -27.31
CA TYR A 173 1.67 17.06 -26.48
C TYR A 173 2.70 17.93 -27.20
N ILE A 174 2.69 17.93 -28.53
CA ILE A 174 3.58 18.78 -29.34
C ILE A 174 2.95 20.17 -29.51
N GLY A 175 1.65 20.33 -29.23
CA GLY A 175 0.87 21.51 -29.57
C GLY A 175 0.25 21.42 -30.97
N LYS A 176 -0.61 22.39 -31.29
CA LYS A 176 -1.19 22.58 -32.63
C LYS A 176 -0.60 23.82 -33.27
N ALA A 177 -0.53 23.82 -34.60
CA ALA A 177 -0.26 25.04 -35.33
C ALA A 177 -1.46 25.98 -35.15
N PRO A 178 -1.25 27.30 -35.00
CA PRO A 178 -2.34 28.26 -35.01
C PRO A 178 -3.11 28.17 -36.34
N GLU A 179 -4.45 28.20 -36.28
CA GLU A 179 -5.28 28.15 -37.48
C GLU A 179 -4.99 29.34 -38.40
N GLY A 180 -4.82 29.08 -39.70
CA GLY A 180 -4.53 30.11 -40.71
C GLY A 180 -3.06 30.51 -40.86
N PHE A 181 -2.14 29.91 -40.11
CA PHE A 181 -0.70 30.22 -40.22
C PHE A 181 0.07 29.15 -41.01
N PRO A 182 1.13 29.52 -41.76
CA PRO A 182 1.90 28.59 -42.57
C PRO A 182 2.64 27.54 -41.73
N SER A 183 2.80 26.35 -42.33
CA SER A 183 3.55 25.22 -41.79
C SER A 183 5.01 25.61 -41.54
N GLY A 184 5.38 25.85 -40.28
CA GLY A 184 6.74 26.27 -39.90
C GLY A 184 6.81 26.99 -38.55
N ILE A 185 5.67 27.50 -38.05
CA ILE A 185 5.61 28.12 -36.72
C ILE A 185 5.82 27.08 -35.62
N LYS A 186 6.66 27.42 -34.64
CA LYS A 186 6.94 26.61 -33.45
C LYS A 186 5.63 26.31 -32.71
N LYS A 187 5.27 25.03 -32.64
CA LYS A 187 4.08 24.54 -31.94
C LYS A 187 4.25 24.76 -30.43
N ASN A 188 3.21 25.27 -29.78
CA ASN A 188 3.19 25.46 -28.34
C ASN A 188 2.38 24.35 -27.66
N PRO A 189 3.02 23.44 -26.90
CA PRO A 189 2.31 22.37 -26.21
C PRO A 189 1.39 22.88 -25.08
N GLU A 190 1.70 24.04 -24.50
CA GLU A 190 0.90 24.63 -23.43
C GLU A 190 -0.44 25.16 -23.97
N ALA A 191 -0.52 25.55 -25.24
CA ALA A 191 -1.76 26.00 -25.88
C ALA A 191 -2.79 24.87 -26.06
N THR A 192 -2.35 23.61 -26.02
CA THR A 192 -3.23 22.43 -26.10
C THR A 192 -3.38 21.72 -24.75
N LYS A 193 -2.87 22.31 -23.65
CA LYS A 193 -3.00 21.75 -22.31
C LYS A 193 -4.48 21.76 -21.88
N PRO A 194 -5.05 20.62 -21.46
CA PRO A 194 -6.43 20.61 -20.98
C PRO A 194 -6.54 21.24 -19.59
N GLU A 195 -7.72 21.78 -19.26
CA GLU A 195 -7.99 22.45 -17.98
C GLU A 195 -7.79 21.53 -16.77
N TRP A 196 -8.10 20.23 -16.91
CA TRP A 196 -7.88 19.25 -15.85
C TRP A 196 -6.40 18.96 -15.59
N TRP A 197 -5.48 19.35 -16.48
CA TRP A 197 -4.05 19.07 -16.33
C TRP A 197 -3.50 19.72 -15.05
N PRO A 198 -2.58 19.07 -14.32
CA PRO A 198 -2.12 19.62 -13.05
C PRO A 198 -1.44 20.99 -13.21
N PRO A 199 -1.75 21.97 -12.35
CA PRO A 199 -1.12 23.28 -12.39
C PRO A 199 0.40 23.16 -12.14
N GLY A 200 1.18 23.92 -12.90
CA GLY A 200 2.65 23.90 -12.80
C GLY A 200 3.34 22.65 -13.35
N VAL A 201 2.59 21.69 -13.92
CA VAL A 201 3.16 20.51 -14.61
C VAL A 201 3.17 20.78 -16.12
N MET A 202 4.33 20.60 -16.77
CA MET A 202 4.46 20.76 -18.22
C MET A 202 3.52 19.81 -18.98
N HIS A 203 2.95 20.26 -20.10
CA HIS A 203 2.12 19.41 -20.94
C HIS A 203 2.97 18.41 -21.75
N LYS A 204 3.39 17.32 -21.11
CA LYS A 204 4.18 16.24 -21.71
C LYS A 204 3.58 14.87 -21.38
N GLU A 205 3.88 13.88 -22.21
CA GLU A 205 3.51 12.49 -21.93
C GLU A 205 4.23 11.98 -20.65
N PRO A 206 3.60 11.12 -19.85
CA PRO A 206 4.19 10.64 -18.59
C PRO A 206 5.57 9.98 -18.71
N ASP A 207 5.86 9.36 -19.85
CA ASP A 207 7.14 8.73 -20.16
C ASP A 207 8.28 9.77 -20.32
N HIS A 208 7.94 11.02 -20.66
CA HIS A 208 8.87 12.11 -20.95
C HIS A 208 8.91 13.19 -19.86
N MET A 209 8.38 12.89 -18.67
CA MET A 209 8.42 13.76 -17.49
C MET A 209 9.43 13.27 -16.45
N ARG A 210 10.00 14.18 -15.66
CA ARG A 210 10.81 13.79 -14.48
C ARG A 210 9.91 13.13 -13.43
N LYS A 211 10.50 12.29 -12.57
CA LYS A 211 9.81 11.58 -11.48
C LYS A 211 8.88 12.51 -10.70
N GLU A 212 9.41 13.62 -10.20
CA GLU A 212 8.65 14.62 -9.42
C GLU A 212 7.35 15.10 -10.09
N TYR A 213 7.40 15.43 -11.39
CA TYR A 213 6.22 15.91 -12.13
C TYR A 213 5.22 14.79 -12.40
N ARG A 214 5.71 13.57 -12.61
CA ARG A 214 4.87 12.37 -12.77
C ARG A 214 4.11 12.07 -11.47
N LEU A 215 4.78 12.14 -10.32
CA LEU A 215 4.14 11.96 -9.01
C LEU A 215 3.07 13.03 -8.77
N LYS A 216 3.40 14.32 -9.01
CA LYS A 216 2.43 15.41 -8.94
C LYS A 216 1.21 15.17 -9.83
N MET A 217 1.42 14.67 -11.05
CA MET A 217 0.32 14.35 -11.95
C MET A 217 -0.56 13.21 -11.44
N LEU A 218 0.05 12.12 -10.96
CA LEU A 218 -0.70 10.99 -10.39
C LEU A 218 -1.53 11.39 -9.17
N ILE A 219 -0.93 12.15 -8.25
CA ILE A 219 -1.63 12.66 -7.06
C ILE A 219 -2.79 13.57 -7.47
N HIS A 220 -2.58 14.47 -8.44
CA HIS A 220 -3.63 15.35 -8.97
C HIS A 220 -4.77 14.57 -9.60
N ILE A 221 -4.49 13.59 -10.46
CA ILE A 221 -5.50 12.71 -11.06
C ILE A 221 -6.32 12.01 -9.97
N THR A 222 -5.64 11.47 -8.97
CA THR A 222 -6.28 10.72 -7.88
C THR A 222 -7.12 11.60 -6.97
N CYS A 223 -6.68 12.83 -6.67
CA CYS A 223 -7.29 13.63 -5.61
C CYS A 223 -8.16 14.79 -6.12
N LYS A 224 -7.94 15.29 -7.33
CA LYS A 224 -8.51 16.57 -7.80
C LYS A 224 -9.47 16.45 -8.96
N LEU A 225 -9.61 15.28 -9.59
CA LEU A 225 -10.41 15.12 -10.80
C LEU A 225 -11.82 14.54 -10.59
N ARG A 226 -12.34 14.53 -9.35
CA ARG A 226 -13.71 14.05 -9.11
C ARG A 226 -14.75 14.83 -9.91
N SER A 227 -14.62 16.16 -10.03
CA SER A 227 -15.52 17.00 -10.82
C SER A 227 -15.55 16.63 -12.30
N TYR A 228 -14.51 15.94 -12.80
CA TYR A 228 -14.43 15.39 -14.15
C TYR A 228 -14.91 13.93 -14.24
N GLY A 229 -15.62 13.43 -13.22
CA GLY A 229 -16.12 12.05 -13.16
C GLY A 229 -15.03 11.01 -12.85
N ILE A 230 -13.84 11.44 -12.44
CA ILE A 230 -12.72 10.55 -12.12
C ILE A 230 -12.79 10.18 -10.63
N THR A 231 -13.35 9.00 -10.35
CA THR A 231 -13.49 8.44 -9.00
C THR A 231 -12.44 7.36 -8.71
N SER A 232 -12.28 6.99 -7.44
CA SER A 232 -11.38 5.89 -7.06
C SER A 232 -11.75 4.59 -7.77
N ASP A 233 -13.04 4.32 -7.96
CA ASP A 233 -13.53 3.11 -8.61
C ASP A 233 -13.24 3.10 -10.11
N LYS A 234 -13.34 4.26 -10.79
CA LYS A 234 -12.95 4.39 -12.19
C LYS A 234 -11.45 4.15 -12.39
N LEU A 235 -10.62 4.77 -11.55
CA LEU A 235 -9.17 4.57 -11.57
C LEU A 235 -8.80 3.11 -11.25
N LYS A 236 -9.53 2.46 -10.34
CA LYS A 236 -9.32 1.05 -10.01
C LYS A 236 -9.62 0.13 -11.19
N GLN A 237 -10.66 0.43 -11.97
CA GLN A 237 -10.94 -0.33 -13.19
C GLN A 237 -9.81 -0.19 -14.21
N VAL A 238 -9.32 1.02 -14.45
CA VAL A 238 -8.20 1.25 -15.38
C VAL A 238 -6.92 0.54 -14.89
N ALA A 239 -6.66 0.57 -13.58
CA ALA A 239 -5.52 -0.14 -13.00
C ALA A 239 -5.60 -1.67 -13.20
N ARG A 240 -6.78 -2.27 -13.03
CA ARG A 240 -7.02 -3.70 -13.29
C ARG A 240 -6.72 -4.10 -14.73
N ASP A 241 -7.18 -3.28 -15.68
CA ASP A 241 -6.95 -3.55 -17.12
C ASP A 241 -5.47 -3.39 -17.51
N THR A 242 -4.71 -2.67 -16.69
CA THR A 242 -3.27 -2.41 -16.89
C THR A 242 -2.39 -3.42 -16.16
N GLU A 243 -2.87 -4.03 -15.06
CA GLU A 243 -2.12 -4.90 -14.16
C GLU A 243 -1.36 -6.02 -14.88
N ARG A 244 -2.00 -6.68 -15.86
CA ARG A 244 -1.39 -7.77 -16.63
C ARG A 244 -0.20 -7.32 -17.48
N LYS A 245 -0.08 -6.02 -17.74
CA LYS A 245 1.04 -5.42 -18.48
C LYS A 245 2.18 -5.00 -17.56
N LEU A 246 1.94 -4.94 -16.24
CA LEU A 246 2.98 -4.54 -15.29
C LEU A 246 4.03 -5.66 -15.16
N PRO A 247 5.32 -5.31 -15.04
CA PRO A 247 6.39 -6.30 -14.87
C PRO A 247 6.27 -7.16 -13.62
N ASP A 248 5.58 -6.67 -12.58
CA ASP A 248 5.38 -7.37 -11.30
C ASP A 248 3.97 -7.10 -10.73
N PRO A 249 3.09 -8.11 -10.66
CA PRO A 249 1.75 -7.99 -10.08
C PRO A 249 1.74 -7.59 -8.60
N LYS A 250 2.72 -8.01 -7.79
CA LYS A 250 2.79 -7.62 -6.37
C LYS A 250 2.96 -6.10 -6.22
N ARG A 251 3.52 -5.45 -7.23
CA ARG A 251 3.64 -3.98 -7.24
C ARG A 251 2.33 -3.29 -7.59
N ALA A 252 1.36 -3.98 -8.19
CA ALA A 252 0.01 -3.45 -8.37
C ALA A 252 -0.72 -3.28 -7.02
N GLU A 253 -0.30 -3.98 -5.97
CA GLU A 253 -0.87 -3.81 -4.62
C GLU A 253 -0.73 -2.37 -4.11
N VAL A 254 0.36 -1.68 -4.48
CA VAL A 254 0.57 -0.27 -4.12
C VAL A 254 -0.55 0.61 -4.68
N ILE A 255 -0.88 0.47 -5.98
CA ILE A 255 -1.94 1.28 -6.58
C ILE A 255 -3.31 0.90 -6.01
N TYR A 256 -3.56 -0.37 -5.69
CA TYR A 256 -4.80 -0.78 -5.06
C TYR A 256 -4.95 -0.26 -3.63
N GLU A 257 -3.85 -0.19 -2.87
CA GLU A 257 -3.88 0.44 -1.55
C GLU A 257 -4.18 1.94 -1.68
N ILE A 258 -3.46 2.66 -2.56
CA ILE A 258 -3.68 4.08 -2.80
C ILE A 258 -5.16 4.35 -3.13
N LEU A 259 -5.74 3.56 -4.03
CA LEU A 259 -7.13 3.72 -4.45
C LEU A 259 -8.13 3.31 -3.36
N ARG A 260 -7.77 2.41 -2.45
CA ARG A 260 -8.56 2.11 -1.25
C ARG A 260 -8.56 3.30 -0.28
N VAL A 261 -7.40 3.92 -0.04
CA VAL A 261 -7.30 5.15 0.77
C VAL A 261 -8.13 6.25 0.12
N ARG A 262 -8.00 6.45 -1.19
CA ARG A 262 -8.79 7.44 -1.92
C ARG A 262 -10.28 7.18 -1.80
N LYS A 263 -10.74 5.93 -1.94
CA LYS A 263 -12.16 5.58 -1.75
C LYS A 263 -12.70 6.05 -0.40
N MET A 264 -11.98 5.78 0.68
CA MET A 264 -12.36 6.24 2.03
C MET A 264 -12.34 7.77 2.13
N GLN A 265 -11.37 8.43 1.49
CA GLN A 265 -11.33 9.89 1.43
C GLN A 265 -12.53 10.45 0.67
N GLU A 266 -12.98 9.79 -0.41
CA GLU A 266 -14.17 10.19 -1.15
C GLU A 266 -15.43 10.09 -0.32
N GLN A 267 -15.54 9.04 0.50
CA GLN A 267 -16.63 8.86 1.44
C GLN A 267 -16.62 9.95 2.52
N PHE A 268 -15.43 10.29 3.03
CA PHE A 268 -15.27 11.37 4.02
C PHE A 268 -15.68 12.72 3.44
N GLU A 269 -15.26 13.03 2.22
CA GLU A 269 -15.63 14.26 1.50
C GLU A 269 -17.15 14.34 1.21
N ARG A 270 -17.86 13.20 1.16
CA ARG A 270 -19.34 13.13 1.04
C ARG A 270 -20.06 13.12 2.40
N GLY A 271 -19.34 13.09 3.52
CA GLY A 271 -19.91 12.98 4.85
C GLY A 271 -20.43 11.59 5.23
N GLU A 272 -20.08 10.55 4.46
CA GLU A 272 -20.51 9.16 4.72
C GLU A 272 -19.71 8.50 5.85
N VAL A 273 -18.49 9.00 6.13
CA VAL A 273 -17.64 8.54 7.22
C VAL A 273 -17.16 9.72 8.06
N GLY A 274 -16.91 9.49 9.35
CA GLY A 274 -16.47 10.53 10.26
C GLY A 274 -14.97 10.82 10.17
N LYS A 275 -14.54 12.00 10.65
CA LYS A 275 -13.12 12.40 10.70
C LYS A 275 -12.21 11.44 11.48
N TYR A 276 -12.78 10.64 12.38
CA TYR A 276 -12.06 9.69 13.22
C TYR A 276 -12.00 8.29 12.63
N SER A 277 -12.60 8.05 11.47
CA SER A 277 -12.47 6.76 10.78
C SER A 277 -11.00 6.47 10.47
N ILE A 278 -10.57 5.27 10.85
CA ILE A 278 -9.20 4.79 10.71
C ILE A 278 -9.13 3.82 9.54
N LEU A 279 -8.08 3.95 8.72
CA LEU A 279 -7.75 3.02 7.67
C LEU A 279 -6.32 2.51 7.86
N THR A 280 -6.16 1.22 7.66
CA THR A 280 -4.93 0.48 7.88
C THR A 280 -4.09 0.42 6.61
N VAL A 281 -2.88 1.00 6.58
CA VAL A 281 -1.99 1.04 5.39
C VAL A 281 -0.62 0.41 5.68
N SER A 282 0.14 0.02 4.65
CA SER A 282 1.52 -0.44 4.81
C SER A 282 2.41 0.67 5.40
N ALA A 283 3.10 0.37 6.51
CA ALA A 283 3.94 1.29 7.29
C ALA A 283 5.12 1.87 6.50
N LEU A 284 5.67 1.09 5.56
CA LEU A 284 6.73 1.53 4.65
C LEU A 284 6.36 2.82 3.89
N ARG A 285 5.07 3.12 3.78
CA ARG A 285 4.50 4.25 3.03
C ARG A 285 4.17 5.46 3.92
N LEU A 286 4.48 5.42 5.22
CA LEU A 286 4.21 6.52 6.16
C LEU A 286 5.44 7.05 6.90
N THR A 287 6.54 6.29 6.97
CA THR A 287 7.75 6.71 7.68
C THR A 287 8.69 7.50 6.75
N LYS A 288 9.14 8.66 7.24
CA LYS A 288 10.14 9.48 6.56
C LYS A 288 11.51 8.92 6.95
N THR A 289 12.19 8.22 6.04
CA THR A 289 13.64 8.01 6.19
C THR A 289 14.28 9.40 6.12
N SER A 290 14.69 9.91 7.29
CA SER A 290 15.50 11.14 7.39
C SER A 290 16.93 10.88 6.96
#